data_AF-A0A537RVU7-F1
#
_entry.id   AF-A0A537RVU7-F1
#
_cell.length_a   1.000
_cell.length_b   1.000
_cell.length_c   1.000
_cell.angle_alpha   90.00
_cell.angle_beta   90.00
_cell.angle_gamma   90.00
#
_symmetry.space_group_name_H-M   'P 1'
#
loop_
_entity.id
_entity.type
_entity.pdbx_description
1 polymer ?
#
loop_
_entity_poly.entity_id
_entity_poly.type
_entity_poly.pdbx_seq_one_letter_code
_entity_poly.pdbx_strand_id
1 'polypeptide(L)' 'MQAVYDLAPVIGDVIAAHCPGTNARETFMRLCFRGEWAEARCMVEGMLAEPWVLRGYQEARLREFLGLLLTISISEAA' A
#
# COMPACT_ATOMS: atom_id res chain seq x y z
N MET A 1 -1.59 10.49 -9.71
CA MET A 1 -1.79 10.89 -8.31
C MET A 1 -3.16 10.44 -7.78
N GLN A 2 -4.29 10.80 -8.40
CA GLN A 2 -5.63 10.38 -7.97
C GLN A 2 -5.78 8.85 -7.79
N ALA A 3 -5.29 8.05 -8.73
CA ALA A 3 -5.38 6.59 -8.67
C ALA A 3 -4.73 5.96 -7.42
N VAL A 4 -3.66 6.55 -6.88
CA VAL A 4 -3.03 6.08 -5.63
C VAL A 4 -3.95 6.37 -4.44
N TYR A 5 -4.55 7.55 -4.40
CA TYR A 5 -5.51 7.91 -3.36
C TYR A 5 -6.81 7.10 -3.44
N ASP A 6 -7.26 6.74 -4.64
CA ASP A 6 -8.43 5.87 -4.82
C ASP A 6 -8.15 4.43 -4.35
N LEU A 7 -6.91 3.97 -4.53
CA LEU A 7 -6.49 2.63 -4.14
C LEU A 7 -6.09 2.51 -2.66
N ALA A 8 -5.63 3.59 -2.03
CA ALA A 8 -5.17 3.57 -0.64
C ALA A 8 -6.20 2.99 0.36
N PRO A 9 -7.51 3.34 0.33
CA PRO A 9 -8.49 2.71 1.23
C PRO A 9 -8.58 1.19 1.06
N VAL A 10 -8.51 0.69 -0.18
CA VAL A 10 -8.56 -0.74 -0.47
C VAL A 10 -7.33 -1.45 0.13
N ILE A 11 -6.15 -0.85 0.03
CA ILE A 11 -4.94 -1.38 0.68
C ILE A 11 -5.07 -1.34 2.20
N GLY A 12 -5.62 -0.25 2.74
CA GLY A 12 -5.89 -0.12 4.17
C GLY A 12 -6.80 -1.23 4.71
N ASP A 13 -7.83 -1.60 3.96
CA ASP A 13 -8.75 -2.67 4.35
C ASP A 13 -8.10 -4.06 4.25
N VAL A 14 -7.23 -4.29 3.25
CA VAL A 14 -6.38 -5.49 3.20
C VAL A 14 -5.46 -5.55 4.43
N ILE A 15 -4.77 -4.46 4.77
CA ILE A 15 -3.92 -4.38 5.98
C ILE A 15 -4.72 -4.70 7.24
N ALA A 16 -5.90 -4.13 7.42
CA ALA A 16 -6.73 -4.40 8.60
C ALA A 16 -7.18 -5.86 8.70
N ALA A 17 -7.48 -6.52 7.58
CA ALA A 17 -7.85 -7.92 7.56
C ALA A 17 -6.69 -8.85 7.98
N HIS A 18 -5.45 -8.48 7.64
CA HIS A 18 -4.25 -9.28 7.94
C HIS A 18 -3.60 -8.94 9.27
N CYS A 19 -3.81 -7.72 9.79
CA CYS A 19 -3.26 -7.25 11.05
C CYS A 19 -4.39 -6.82 12.03
N PRO A 20 -5.32 -7.73 12.38
CA PRO A 20 -6.47 -7.37 13.22
C PRO A 20 -6.02 -6.91 14.62
N GLY A 21 -6.67 -5.87 15.14
CA GLY A 21 -6.36 -5.31 16.46
C GLY A 21 -5.09 -4.45 16.53
N THR A 22 -4.41 -4.24 15.40
CA THR A 22 -3.27 -3.31 15.30
C THR A 22 -3.71 -1.95 14.75
N ASN A 23 -2.84 -0.95 14.84
CA ASN A 23 -3.02 0.36 14.21
C ASN A 23 -2.46 0.43 12.77
N ALA A 24 -2.17 -0.71 12.13
CA ALA A 24 -1.46 -0.75 10.85
C ALA A 24 -2.23 -0.04 9.72
N ARG A 25 -3.56 -0.20 9.67
CA ARG A 25 -4.40 0.51 8.68
C ARG A 25 -4.34 2.02 8.86
N GLU A 26 -4.50 2.51 10.09
CA GLU A 26 -4.49 3.95 10.37
C GLU A 26 -3.12 4.57 10.12
N THR A 27 -2.06 3.84 10.47
CA THR A 27 -0.68 4.21 10.15
C THR A 27 -0.51 4.34 8.64
N PHE A 28 -0.88 3.31 7.87
CA PHE A 28 -0.79 3.33 6.42
C PHE A 28 -1.58 4.49 5.78
N MET A 29 -2.84 4.71 6.21
CA MET A 29 -3.66 5.81 5.69
C MET A 29 -3.04 7.18 6.00
N ARG A 30 -2.44 7.35 7.18
CA ARG A 30 -1.74 8.59 7.56
C ARG A 30 -0.52 8.82 6.68
N LEU A 31 0.29 7.79 6.42
CA LEU A 31 1.44 7.88 5.52
C LEU A 31 1.01 8.32 4.12
N CYS A 32 -0.04 7.69 3.58
CA CYS A 32 -0.60 8.05 2.27
C CYS A 32 -1.10 9.51 2.25
N PHE A 33 -1.81 9.96 3.28
CA PHE A 33 -2.29 11.35 3.35
C PHE A 33 -1.16 12.37 3.42
N ARG A 34 -0.04 12.04 4.08
CA ARG A 34 1.14 12.90 4.19
C ARG A 34 2.08 12.84 2.99
N GLY A 35 1.84 11.92 2.06
CA GLY A 35 2.77 11.65 0.96
C GLY A 35 4.07 10.97 1.40
N GLU A 36 4.09 10.32 2.55
CA GLU A 36 5.22 9.53 3.06
C GLU A 36 5.25 8.16 2.32
N TRP A 37 5.53 8.22 1.01
CA TRP A 37 5.37 7.09 0.08
C TRP A 37 6.40 6.00 0.27
N ALA A 38 7.60 6.32 0.76
CA ALA A 38 8.66 5.34 1.01
C ALA A 38 8.27 4.39 2.16
N GLU A 39 7.71 4.95 3.23
CA GLU A 39 7.21 4.21 4.38
C GLU A 39 5.96 3.41 4.02
N ALA A 40 5.01 4.01 3.28
CA ALA A 40 3.83 3.29 2.80
C ALA A 40 4.20 2.12 1.88
N ARG A 41 5.20 2.30 1.01
CA ARG A 41 5.77 1.26 0.16
C ARG A 41 6.37 0.14 0.99
N CYS A 42 7.19 0.46 1.98
CA CYS A 42 7.85 -0.52 2.85
C CYS A 42 6.82 -1.43 3.56
N MET A 43 5.71 -0.85 4.05
CA MET A 43 4.63 -1.64 4.65
C MET A 43 4.00 -2.64 3.65
N VAL A 44 3.72 -2.20 2.42
CA VAL A 44 3.12 -3.04 1.38
C VAL A 44 4.09 -4.12 0.90
N GLU A 45 5.37 -3.81 0.76
CA GLU A 45 6.42 -4.78 0.44
C GLU A 45 6.56 -5.83 1.55
N GLY A 46 6.50 -5.41 2.82
CA GLY A 46 6.51 -6.31 3.96
C GLY A 46 5.34 -7.29 3.95
N MET A 47 4.12 -6.83 3.62
CA MET A 47 2.98 -7.73 3.43
C MET A 47 3.20 -8.75 2.31
N LEU A 48 3.72 -8.31 1.17
CA LEU A 48 3.97 -9.19 0.03
C LEU A 48 5.12 -10.19 0.26
N ALA A 49 6.03 -9.89 1.19
CA ALA A 49 7.12 -10.78 1.59
C ALA A 49 6.63 -12.00 2.41
N GLU A 50 5.39 -11.97 2.93
CA GLU A 50 4.75 -13.10 3.64
C GLU A 50 3.57 -13.71 2.84
N PRO A 51 3.82 -14.31 1.66
CA PRO A 51 2.80 -14.62 0.65
C PRO A 51 1.86 -15.80 0.97
N TRP A 52 1.99 -16.42 2.15
CA TRP A 52 1.16 -17.58 2.52
C TRP A 52 -0.30 -17.20 2.78
N VAL A 53 -0.58 -15.92 3.04
CA VAL A 53 -1.91 -15.41 3.45
C VAL A 53 -2.56 -14.46 2.42
N LEU A 54 -1.76 -13.87 1.51
CA LEU A 54 -2.23 -12.88 0.53
C LEU A 54 -2.19 -13.48 -0.88
N ARG A 55 -3.35 -13.87 -1.41
CA ARG A 55 -3.46 -14.40 -2.77
C ARG A 55 -4.62 -13.80 -3.54
N GLY A 56 -4.51 -13.83 -4.87
CA GLY A 56 -5.59 -13.41 -5.77
C GLY A 56 -5.83 -11.91 -5.68
N TYR A 57 -7.07 -11.51 -5.36
CA TYR A 57 -7.47 -10.09 -5.38
C TYR A 57 -6.59 -9.21 -4.48
N GLN A 58 -6.31 -9.64 -3.25
CA GLN A 58 -5.55 -8.83 -2.29
C GLN A 58 -4.11 -8.59 -2.77
N GLU A 59 -3.45 -9.66 -3.23
CA GLU A 59 -2.10 -9.62 -3.79
C GLU A 59 -2.04 -8.72 -5.04
N ALA A 60 -3.03 -8.81 -5.92
CA ALA A 60 -3.11 -7.97 -7.13
C ALA A 60 -3.22 -6.48 -6.78
N ARG A 61 -4.06 -6.10 -5.81
CA ARG A 61 -4.20 -4.69 -5.40
C ARG A 61 -2.93 -4.16 -4.75
N LEU A 62 -2.26 -4.94 -3.90
CA LEU A 62 -0.98 -4.55 -3.30
C LEU A 62 0.10 -4.29 -4.36
N ARG A 63 0.21 -5.16 -5.37
CA ARG A 63 1.16 -4.96 -6.48
C ARG A 63 0.81 -3.77 -7.36
N GLU A 64 -0.48 -3.55 -7.62
CA GLU A 64 -0.94 -2.38 -8.36
C GLU A 64 -0.56 -1.08 -7.64
N PHE A 65 -0.72 -1.04 -6.32
CA PHE A 65 -0.32 0.10 -5.51
C PHE A 65 1.18 0.40 -5.65
N LEU A 66 2.02 -0.64 -5.54
CA LEU A 66 3.48 -0.49 -5.76
C LEU A 66 3.81 -0.03 -7.19
N GLY A 67 3.11 -0.56 -8.19
CA GLY A 67 3.26 -0.12 -9.58
C GLY A 67 2.96 1.36 -9.76
N LEU A 68 1.89 1.86 -9.15
CA LEU A 68 1.54 3.28 -9.19
C LEU A 68 2.60 4.14 -8.48
N LEU A 69 3.14 3.70 -7.33
CA LEU A 69 4.22 4.45 -6.65
C LEU A 69 5.48 4.56 -7.50
N LEU A 70 5.86 3.50 -8.23
CA LEU A 70 7.02 3.52 -9.13
C LEU A 70 6.84 4.54 -10.27
N THR A 71 5.63 4.69 -10.80
CA THR A 71 5.36 5.72 -11.82
C THR A 71 5.52 7.15 -11.29
N ILE A 72 5.27 7.35 -9.99
CA ILE A 72 5.44 8.64 -9.32
C ILE A 72 6.94 8.94 -9.15
N SER A 73 7.72 7.99 -8.62
CA SER A 73 9.16 8.20 -8.41
C SER A 73 9.95 8.47 -9.70
N ILE A 74 9.51 7.91 -10.84
CA ILE A 74 10.11 8.21 -12.15
C ILE A 74 9.75 9.62 -12.63
N SER A 75 8.58 10.15 -12.25
CA SER A 75 8.10 11.47 -12.68
C SER A 75 8.71 12.63 -11.88
N GLU A 76 9.18 12.40 -10.65
CA GLU A 76 9.85 13.43 -9.83
C GLU A 76 11.37 13.53 -10.10
N ALA A 77 11.95 12.55 -10.79
CA ALA A 77 13.37 12.50 -11.15
C ALA A 77 13.68 13.01 -12.57
N ALA A 78 12.68 13.48 -13.31
CA ALA A 78 12.77 14.00 -14.68
C ALA A 78 12.49 15.51 -14.73
#